data_AF-A0A1S3DAB7-F1
#
_entry.id   AF-A0A1S3DAB7-F1
#
_cell.length_a   1.000
_cell.length_b   1.000
_cell.length_c   1.000
_cell.angle_alpha   90.00
_cell.angle_beta   90.00
_cell.angle_gamma   90.00
#
_symmetry.space_group_name_H-M   'P 1'
#
loop_
_entity.id
_entity.type
_entity.pdbx_description
1 polymer ?
#
loop_
_entity_poly.entity_id
_entity_poly.type
_entity_poly.pdbx_seq_one_letter_code
_entity_poly.pdbx_strand_id
1 'polypeptide(L)'
;MNCFSFQARVKKHRWYGKILKSGNPVIMSVGWRRFQTLPIYSKQEDNMRYRMLKYTPQHVACMAHFWGPITRSGTGFLAVQDVAKREPGFRVIATGTILDANQTAEVTKKLKLTGVPMKIYKKTAFIKDMFNSTLEVAKFEGLR
;
A
#
# COMPACT_ATOMS: atom_id res chain seq x y z
N MET A 1 25.42 1.68 -3.28
CA MET A 1 24.59 1.58 -2.05
C MET A 1 23.55 0.52 -2.31
N ASN A 2 23.51 -0.56 -1.54
CA ASN A 2 22.51 -1.62 -1.74
C ASN A 2 21.18 -1.16 -1.14
N CYS A 3 20.21 -0.83 -2.00
CA CYS A 3 18.86 -0.49 -1.60
C CYS A 3 18.00 -1.76 -1.62
N PHE A 4 17.26 -1.99 -0.53
CA PHE A 4 16.34 -3.13 -0.39
C PHE A 4 14.91 -2.63 -0.22
N SER A 5 13.96 -3.50 -0.56
CA SER A 5 12.55 -3.27 -0.29
C SER A 5 12.23 -3.77 1.11
N PHE A 6 11.91 -2.85 2.01
CA PHE A 6 11.52 -3.16 3.37
C PHE A 6 10.03 -3.43 3.48
N GLN A 7 9.70 -4.43 4.28
CA GLN A 7 8.40 -4.58 4.86
C GLN A 7 8.43 -4.07 6.30
N ALA A 8 7.53 -3.15 6.60
CA ALA A 8 7.40 -2.52 7.90
C ALA A 8 5.96 -2.58 8.41
N ARG A 9 5.81 -2.66 9.73
CA ARG A 9 4.53 -2.42 10.41
C ARG A 9 4.47 -0.94 10.79
N VAL A 10 3.50 -0.22 10.25
CA VAL A 10 3.32 1.23 10.45
C VAL A 10 2.00 1.50 11.13
N LYS A 11 2.00 2.38 12.13
CA LYS A 11 0.81 2.97 12.70
C LYS A 11 0.87 4.48 12.56
N LYS A 12 -0.24 5.08 12.14
CA LYS A 12 -0.38 6.53 12.15
C LYS A 12 -0.26 7.05 13.58
N HIS A 13 0.43 8.17 13.76
CA HIS A 13 0.55 8.75 15.09
C HIS A 13 -0.80 9.32 15.57
N ARG A 14 -1.13 9.11 16.85
CA ARG A 14 -2.42 9.50 17.46
C ARG A 14 -2.72 11.00 17.32
N TRP A 15 -1.70 11.83 17.51
CA TRP A 15 -1.82 13.29 17.52
C TRP A 15 -1.66 13.94 16.14
N TYR A 16 -1.40 13.16 15.09
CA TYR A 16 -1.33 13.70 13.74
C TYR A 16 -2.74 13.81 13.16
N GLY A 17 -3.16 15.00 12.75
CA GLY A 17 -4.54 15.26 12.32
C GLY A 17 -4.93 14.63 10.97
N LYS A 18 -3.98 14.56 10.03
CA LYS A 18 -4.24 14.10 8.65
C LYS A 18 -4.06 12.58 8.51
N ILE A 19 -4.59 12.01 7.42
CA ILE A 19 -4.41 10.60 7.07
C ILE A 19 -3.30 10.48 6.03
N LEU A 20 -2.49 9.43 6.11
CA LEU A 20 -1.38 9.22 5.18
C LEU A 20 -1.85 8.46 3.95
N LYS A 21 -1.51 9.00 2.78
CA LYS A 21 -1.78 8.41 1.47
C LYS A 21 -0.58 7.60 0.99
N SER A 22 -0.83 6.46 0.36
CA SER A 22 0.22 5.66 -0.27
C SER A 22 0.82 6.38 -1.49
N GLY A 23 2.14 6.26 -1.64
CA GLY A 23 2.89 6.90 -2.73
C GLY A 23 3.13 8.40 -2.53
N ASN A 24 2.78 8.97 -1.37
CA ASN A 24 3.20 10.33 -1.02
C ASN A 24 4.61 10.30 -0.40
N PRO A 25 5.44 11.33 -0.63
CA PRO A 25 6.77 11.40 -0.03
C PRO A 25 6.68 11.56 1.49
N VAL A 26 7.50 10.76 2.17
CA VAL A 26 7.63 10.77 3.64
C VAL A 26 9.10 10.66 3.98
N ILE A 27 9.54 11.44 4.97
CA ILE A 27 10.88 11.35 5.52
C ILE A 27 10.86 10.33 6.66
N MET A 28 11.59 9.23 6.50
CA MET A 28 11.73 8.20 7.51
C MET A 28 13.07 8.35 8.23
N SER A 29 13.03 8.28 9.55
CA SER A 29 14.22 8.18 10.39
C SER A 29 14.31 6.77 10.94
N VAL A 30 15.24 5.99 10.40
CA VAL A 30 15.48 4.59 10.75
C VAL A 30 16.93 4.46 11.24
N GLY A 31 17.12 4.12 12.51
CA GLY A 31 18.43 4.14 13.15
C GLY A 31 19.11 5.50 12.99
N TRP A 32 20.34 5.50 12.45
CA TRP A 32 21.14 6.71 12.22
C TRP A 32 20.80 7.46 10.93
N ARG A 33 19.96 6.89 10.06
CA ARG A 33 19.71 7.41 8.70
C ARG A 33 18.35 8.08 8.62
N ARG A 34 18.34 9.29 8.03
CA ARG A 34 17.13 10.00 7.62
C ARG A 34 17.12 10.07 6.10
N PHE A 35 16.04 9.61 5.50
CA PHE A 35 15.90 9.56 4.05
C PHE A 35 14.44 9.69 3.65
N GLN A 36 14.19 10.21 2.45
CA GLN A 36 12.86 10.37 1.90
C GLN A 36 12.49 9.16 1.06
N THR A 37 11.29 8.62 1.28
CA THR A 37 10.75 7.47 0.54
C THR A 37 9.29 7.68 0.17
N LEU A 38 8.80 6.81 -0.71
CA LEU A 38 7.41 6.76 -1.13
C LEU A 38 6.79 5.44 -0.63
N PRO A 39 6.31 5.38 0.63
CA PRO A 39 5.75 4.15 1.17
C PRO A 39 4.43 3.77 0.49
N ILE A 40 4.30 2.49 0.18
CA ILE A 40 3.05 1.84 -0.24
C ILE A 40 2.47 1.15 0.99
N TYR A 41 1.24 1.50 1.36
CA TYR A 41 0.57 0.88 2.51
C TYR A 41 -0.23 -0.33 2.03
N SER A 42 -0.25 -1.39 2.83
CA SER A 42 -0.96 -2.62 2.52
C SER A 42 -1.61 -3.21 3.78
N LYS A 43 -2.65 -4.02 3.58
CA LYS A 43 -3.25 -4.87 4.60
C LYS A 43 -2.94 -6.31 4.24
N GLN A 44 -2.46 -7.08 5.20
CA GLN A 44 -2.39 -8.53 5.08
C GLN A 44 -3.80 -9.09 5.20
N GLU A 45 -4.25 -9.79 4.16
CA GLU A 45 -5.52 -10.53 4.18
C GLU A 45 -5.30 -11.95 4.71
N ASP A 46 -6.40 -12.64 5.05
CA ASP A 46 -6.37 -14.00 5.61
C ASP A 46 -5.68 -15.01 4.67
N ASN A 47 -5.71 -14.73 3.36
CA ASN A 47 -5.04 -15.52 2.32
C ASN A 47 -3.53 -15.23 2.22
N MET A 48 -2.92 -14.62 3.24
CA MET A 48 -1.50 -14.22 3.30
C MET A 48 -1.05 -13.24 2.21
N ARG A 49 -1.96 -12.72 1.39
CA ARG A 49 -1.67 -11.72 0.35
C ARG A 49 -1.68 -10.31 0.93
N TYR A 50 -0.78 -9.48 0.44
CA TYR A 50 -0.77 -8.05 0.76
C TYR A 50 -1.63 -7.29 -0.25
N ARG A 51 -2.78 -6.78 0.24
CA ARG A 51 -3.65 -5.90 -0.54
C ARG A 51 -3.27 -4.44 -0.29
N MET A 52 -2.98 -3.71 -1.36
CA MET A 52 -2.69 -2.28 -1.32
C MET A 52 -3.86 -1.48 -0.72
N LEU A 53 -3.52 -0.56 0.18
CA LEU A 53 -4.43 0.46 0.70
C LEU A 53 -4.13 1.79 0.01
N LYS A 54 -5.16 2.62 -0.21
CA LYS A 54 -4.96 4.00 -0.68
C LYS A 54 -4.49 4.92 0.46
N TYR A 55 -4.97 4.64 1.67
CA TYR A 55 -4.76 5.43 2.87
C TYR A 55 -4.48 4.53 4.07
N THR A 56 -3.73 5.05 5.03
CA THR A 56 -3.51 4.41 6.33
C THR A 56 -4.79 4.37 7.16
N PRO A 57 -5.07 3.26 7.87
CA PRO A 57 -6.15 3.23 8.85
C PRO A 57 -5.79 4.10 10.07
N GLN A 58 -6.78 4.78 10.65
CA GLN A 58 -6.55 5.83 11.65
C GLN A 58 -5.99 5.31 12.99
N HIS A 59 -6.45 4.14 13.46
CA HIS A 59 -6.16 3.64 14.81
C HIS A 59 -5.53 2.25 14.82
N VAL A 60 -5.27 1.69 13.64
CA VAL A 60 -4.78 0.32 13.45
C VAL A 60 -3.43 0.38 12.75
N ALA A 61 -2.55 -0.57 13.05
CA ALA A 61 -1.32 -0.71 12.30
C ALA A 61 -1.59 -1.38 10.94
N CYS A 62 -0.97 -0.89 9.88
CA CYS A 62 -0.95 -1.52 8.57
C CYS A 62 0.48 -1.93 8.20
N MET A 63 0.61 -2.72 7.14
CA MET A 63 1.90 -2.97 6.53
C MET A 63 2.27 -1.79 5.63
N ALA A 64 3.56 -1.53 5.50
CA ALA A 64 4.14 -0.53 4.63
C ALA A 64 5.32 -1.16 3.89
N HIS A 65 5.42 -0.89 2.60
CA HIS A 65 6.52 -1.31 1.75
C HIS A 65 7.22 -0.08 1.18
N PHE A 66 8.53 0.00 1.35
CA PHE A 66 9.33 1.12 0.85
C PHE A 66 10.76 0.70 0.58
N TRP A 67 11.44 1.45 -0.28
CA TRP A 67 12.84 1.23 -0.61
C TRP A 67 13.75 2.07 0.28
N GLY A 68 14.82 1.48 0.80
CA GLY A 68 15.72 2.19 1.71
C GLY A 68 17.08 1.50 1.90
N PRO A 69 17.95 2.10 2.74
CA PRO A 69 19.23 1.51 3.12
C PRO A 69 19.02 0.28 4.00
N ILE A 70 19.92 -0.72 3.90
CA ILE A 70 19.86 -1.95 4.69
C ILE A 70 19.76 -1.66 6.20
N THR A 71 18.76 -2.24 6.87
CA THR A 71 18.50 -2.08 8.31
C THR A 71 18.01 -3.40 8.88
N ARG A 72 18.30 -3.66 10.16
CA ARG A 72 17.97 -4.92 10.82
C ARG A 72 16.47 -5.00 11.11
N SER A 73 15.87 -6.16 10.88
CA SER A 73 14.51 -6.48 11.35
C SER A 73 14.36 -6.25 12.85
N GLY A 74 13.20 -5.75 13.27
CA GLY A 74 12.91 -5.32 14.64
C GLY A 74 13.29 -3.87 14.96
N THR A 75 14.00 -3.17 14.06
CA THR A 75 14.36 -1.76 14.28
C THR A 75 13.12 -0.87 14.23
N GLY A 76 12.94 -0.05 15.27
CA GLY A 76 11.91 0.98 15.31
C GLY A 76 12.25 2.17 14.41
N PHE A 77 11.23 2.83 13.90
CA PHE A 77 11.38 4.06 13.14
C PHE A 77 10.23 5.04 13.38
N LEU A 78 10.52 6.29 13.05
CA LEU A 78 9.54 7.38 13.01
C LEU A 78 9.51 7.99 11.63
N ALA A 79 8.36 8.53 11.26
CA ALA A 79 8.14 9.17 9.98
C ALA A 79 7.65 10.60 10.18
N VAL A 80 8.10 11.51 9.31
CA VAL A 80 7.77 12.94 9.31
C VAL A 80 7.44 13.36 7.88
N GLN A 81 6.52 14.31 7.70
CA GLN A 81 6.16 14.79 6.37
C GLN A 81 7.12 15.85 5.83
N ASP A 82 7.40 16.88 6.64
CA ASP A 82 8.28 17.99 6.29
C ASP A 82 9.11 18.36 7.52
N VAL A 83 10.39 18.66 7.29
CA VAL A 83 11.34 19.09 8.32
C VAL A 83 11.68 20.57 8.18
N ALA A 84 11.55 21.14 6.98
CA ALA A 84 11.92 22.53 6.69
C ALA A 84 10.82 23.51 7.09
N LYS A 85 9.55 23.15 6.87
CA LYS A 85 8.42 24.04 7.19
C LYS A 85 8.09 24.03 8.69
N ARG A 86 7.95 25.22 9.27
CA ARG A 86 7.56 25.41 10.67
C ARG A 86 6.05 25.61 10.77
N GLU A 87 5.30 24.57 10.46
CA GLU A 87 3.84 24.58 10.65
C GLU A 87 3.48 24.36 12.13
N PRO A 88 2.45 25.05 12.66
CA PRO A 88 1.93 24.79 13.99
C PRO A 88 1.28 23.40 14.03
N GLY A 89 1.58 22.62 15.09
CA GLY A 89 1.00 21.30 15.32
C GLY A 89 2.01 20.16 15.39
N PHE A 90 1.48 18.94 15.55
CA PHE A 90 2.29 17.74 15.73
C PHE A 90 2.87 17.25 14.40
N ARG A 91 4.19 17.06 14.32
CA ARG A 91 4.90 16.79 13.04
C ARG A 91 5.20 15.33 12.77
N VAL A 92 5.31 14.49 13.80
CA VAL A 92 5.54 13.06 13.60
C VAL A 92 4.25 12.44 13.08
N ILE A 93 4.32 11.87 11.89
CA ILE A 93 3.10 11.43 11.19
C ILE A 93 2.78 9.96 11.46
N ALA A 94 3.81 9.15 11.65
CA ALA A 94 3.70 7.72 11.88
C ALA A 94 4.89 7.18 12.65
N THR A 95 4.67 6.06 13.30
CA THR A 95 5.67 5.27 14.01
C THR A 95 5.54 3.82 13.56
N GLY A 96 6.64 3.09 13.54
CA GLY A 96 6.60 1.72 13.08
C GLY A 96 7.84 0.92 13.46
N THR A 97 7.83 -0.33 13.05
CA THR A 97 8.92 -1.27 13.21
C THR A 97 9.17 -1.99 11.90
N ILE A 98 10.43 -2.18 11.54
CA ILE A 98 10.82 -2.97 10.37
C ILE A 98 10.62 -4.44 10.70
N LEU A 99 9.95 -5.17 9.80
CA LEU A 99 9.70 -6.59 9.96
C LEU A 99 10.71 -7.40 9.17
N ASP A 100 10.87 -7.05 7.89
CA ASP A 100 11.68 -7.83 6.97
C ASP A 100 12.29 -6.96 5.85
N ALA A 101 13.36 -7.45 5.24
CA ALA A 101 14.09 -6.78 4.18
C ALA A 101 14.27 -7.74 3.00
N ASN A 102 13.47 -7.54 1.95
CA ASN A 102 13.48 -8.39 0.76
C ASN A 102 13.91 -7.60 -0.47
N GLN A 103 14.33 -8.29 -1.53
CA GLN A 103 14.64 -7.64 -2.81
C GLN A 103 13.38 -7.29 -3.60
N THR A 104 12.27 -7.99 -3.37
CA THR A 104 10.99 -7.77 -4.05
C THR A 104 9.87 -7.60 -3.02
N ALA A 105 8.89 -6.77 -3.35
CA ALA A 105 7.65 -6.64 -2.57
C ALA A 105 6.46 -7.04 -3.43
N GLU A 106 5.75 -8.08 -3.00
CA GLU A 106 4.52 -8.54 -3.66
C GLU A 106 3.31 -7.83 -3.04
N VAL A 107 2.92 -6.70 -3.63
CA VAL A 107 1.73 -5.94 -3.23
C VAL A 107 0.73 -5.92 -4.37
N THR A 108 -0.48 -6.43 -4.11
CA THR A 108 -1.54 -6.53 -5.12
C THR A 108 -2.59 -5.45 -4.91
N LYS A 109 -3.16 -4.94 -6.00
CA LYS A 109 -4.29 -4.01 -5.96
C LYS A 109 -5.49 -4.66 -6.63
N LYS A 110 -6.64 -4.61 -5.96
CA LYS A 110 -7.89 -5.13 -6.51
C LYS A 110 -8.32 -4.29 -7.72
N LEU A 111 -8.46 -4.94 -8.86
CA LEU A 111 -9.13 -4.42 -10.04
C LEU A 111 -10.49 -5.11 -10.18
N LYS A 112 -11.55 -4.36 -10.47
CA LYS A 112 -12.86 -4.91 -10.81
C LYS A 112 -13.16 -4.56 -12.26
N LEU A 113 -13.47 -5.56 -13.05
CA LEU A 113 -14.03 -5.38 -14.38
C LEU A 113 -15.55 -5.29 -14.23
N THR A 114 -16.17 -4.28 -14.81
CA THR A 114 -17.61 -4.05 -14.75
C THR A 114 -18.16 -3.99 -16.15
N GLY A 115 -19.23 -4.73 -16.41
CA GLY A 115 -19.98 -4.67 -17.65
C GLY A 115 -21.46 -4.44 -17.38
N VAL A 116 -22.21 -4.22 -18.46
CA VAL A 116 -23.65 -3.96 -18.42
C VAL A 116 -24.38 -5.13 -19.09
N PRO A 117 -25.47 -5.67 -18.53
CA PRO A 117 -26.24 -6.71 -19.20
C PRO A 117 -26.92 -6.15 -20.46
N MET A 118 -26.81 -6.86 -21.58
CA MET A 118 -27.46 -6.54 -22.84
C MET A 118 -28.75 -7.34 -23.02
N LYS A 119 -28.70 -8.66 -22.78
CA LYS A 119 -29.84 -9.58 -22.92
C LYS A 119 -29.84 -10.57 -21.77
N ILE A 120 -30.98 -10.74 -21.12
CA ILE A 120 -31.12 -11.59 -19.93
C ILE A 120 -32.11 -12.72 -20.24
N TYR A 121 -31.71 -13.95 -19.93
CA TYR A 121 -32.55 -15.14 -19.96
C TYR A 121 -32.68 -15.72 -18.54
N LYS A 122 -33.40 -16.83 -18.39
CA LYS A 122 -33.69 -17.44 -17.08
C LYS A 122 -32.43 -17.76 -16.24
N LYS A 123 -31.34 -18.26 -16.86
CA LYS A 123 -30.09 -18.65 -16.18
C LYS A 123 -28.82 -18.13 -16.85
N THR A 124 -28.94 -17.39 -17.94
CA THR A 124 -27.81 -16.89 -18.73
C THR A 124 -28.04 -15.43 -19.11
N ALA A 125 -26.96 -14.67 -19.26
CA ALA A 125 -27.03 -13.27 -19.69
C ALA A 125 -25.86 -12.94 -20.61
N PHE A 126 -26.12 -12.14 -21.64
CA PHE A 126 -25.08 -11.54 -22.46
C PHE A 126 -24.67 -10.20 -21.86
N ILE A 127 -23.37 -10.02 -21.61
CA ILE A 127 -22.79 -8.82 -21.01
C ILE A 127 -22.07 -8.02 -22.09
N LYS A 128 -22.31 -6.71 -22.14
CA LYS A 128 -21.59 -5.74 -22.98
C LYS A 128 -20.69 -4.84 -22.14
N ASP A 129 -19.76 -4.15 -22.80
CA ASP A 129 -18.88 -3.12 -22.21
C ASP A 129 -17.98 -3.63 -21.07
N MET A 130 -17.75 -4.94 -20.96
CA MET A 130 -16.81 -5.53 -19.99
C MET A 130 -15.42 -5.75 -20.58
N PHE A 131 -15.36 -6.10 -21.87
CA PHE A 131 -14.14 -6.40 -22.64
C PHE A 131 -14.24 -5.75 -24.01
N ASN A 132 -13.09 -5.46 -24.63
CA ASN A 132 -13.04 -4.80 -25.94
C ASN A 132 -12.83 -5.78 -27.10
N SER A 133 -12.27 -6.97 -26.83
CA SER A 133 -11.97 -7.97 -27.86
C SER A 133 -12.36 -9.39 -27.47
N THR A 134 -12.62 -10.24 -28.46
CA THR A 134 -12.89 -11.67 -28.26
C THR A 134 -11.71 -12.41 -27.63
N LEU A 135 -10.47 -11.97 -27.90
CA LEU A 135 -9.25 -12.53 -27.30
C LEU A 135 -9.18 -12.26 -25.79
N GLU A 136 -9.63 -11.10 -25.33
CA GLU A 136 -9.75 -10.83 -23.89
C GLU A 136 -10.80 -11.73 -23.27
N VAL A 137 -11.97 -11.87 -23.89
CA VAL A 137 -13.03 -12.76 -23.39
C VAL A 137 -12.51 -14.19 -23.24
N ALA A 138 -11.83 -14.72 -24.27
CA ALA A 138 -11.26 -16.07 -24.25
C ALA A 138 -10.25 -16.29 -23.10
N LYS A 139 -9.46 -15.27 -22.75
CA LYS A 139 -8.53 -15.34 -21.61
C LYS A 139 -9.22 -15.37 -20.25
N PHE A 140 -10.46 -14.87 -20.17
CA PHE A 140 -11.24 -14.74 -18.94
C PHE A 140 -12.40 -15.76 -18.87
N GLU A 141 -12.40 -16.79 -19.73
CA GLU A 141 -13.37 -17.89 -19.68
C GLU A 141 -13.25 -18.72 -18.39
N GLY A 142 -14.40 -19.14 -17.84
CA GLY A 142 -14.45 -19.99 -16.63
C GLY A 142 -14.14 -19.30 -15.31
N LEU A 143 -13.94 -17.98 -15.30
CA LEU A 143 -13.70 -17.21 -14.09
C LEU A 143 -14.98 -17.02 -13.25
N ARG A 144 -14.80 -16.98 -11.94
CA ARG A 144 -15.85 -16.81 -10.92
C ARG A 144 -15.62 -15.55 -10.08
#